data_AF-A0A6L9F4H7-F1
#
_entry.id   AF-A0A6L9F4H7-F1
#
_cell.length_a   1.000
_cell.length_b   1.000
_cell.length_c   1.000
_cell.angle_alpha   90.00
_cell.angle_beta   90.00
_cell.angle_gamma   90.00
#
_symmetry.space_group_name_H-M   'P 1'
#
loop_
_entity.id
_entity.type
_entity.pdbx_description
1 polymer ?
#
loop_
_entity_poly.entity_id
_entity_poly.type
_entity_poly.pdbx_seq_one_letter_code
_entity_poly.pdbx_strand_id
1 'polypeptide(L)'
;MILKLARPVILVLTFVLSTSFINSDTRETTIQWMSWEEAVEKAATDKNPKKVFIDIYTDWCHWCKVMDKNTFNDPKVAAYMQEHYYMVKLDGESKRDITHNGKTFKYVPSGRRGYHELAAALMQGRLSYPTTIFMSEKFEMLSPVPGYQKPDAFMKIAKYFGENIYLEKKWADYDRESR
;
A
#
# COMPACT_ATOMS: atom_id res chain seq x y z
N MET A 1 8.60 -79.29 38.67
CA MET A 1 9.30 -78.58 37.58
C MET A 1 8.23 -78.16 36.57
N ILE A 2 7.67 -76.96 36.71
CA ILE A 2 6.55 -76.47 35.90
C ILE A 2 7.01 -75.14 35.26
N LEU A 3 7.11 -75.13 33.93
CA LEU A 3 7.51 -74.00 33.10
C LEU A 3 6.43 -72.89 33.16
N LYS A 4 6.87 -71.65 33.42
CA LYS A 4 6.06 -70.44 33.19
C LYS A 4 6.22 -69.99 31.73
N LEU A 5 5.15 -70.09 30.95
CA LEU A 5 5.04 -69.57 29.60
C LEU A 5 4.89 -68.04 29.64
N ALA A 6 5.81 -67.33 28.99
CA ALA A 6 5.75 -65.88 28.81
C ALA A 6 4.69 -65.51 27.75
N ARG A 7 3.86 -64.50 28.05
CA ARG A 7 2.90 -63.92 27.09
C ARG A 7 3.63 -62.94 26.16
N PRO A 8 3.42 -62.97 24.83
CA PRO A 8 4.03 -62.00 23.94
C PRO A 8 3.26 -60.68 24.00
N VAL A 9 3.98 -59.59 24.21
CA VAL A 9 3.46 -58.22 24.09
C VAL A 9 3.46 -57.89 22.60
N ILE A 10 2.27 -57.83 21.98
CA ILE A 10 2.12 -57.36 20.60
C ILE A 10 2.20 -55.83 20.63
N LEU A 11 3.29 -55.30 20.08
CA LEU A 11 3.51 -53.88 19.89
C LEU A 11 2.64 -53.39 18.72
N VAL A 12 1.54 -52.70 19.01
CA VAL A 12 0.70 -52.08 17.98
C VAL A 12 1.35 -50.76 17.55
N LEU A 13 1.96 -50.76 16.36
CA LEU A 13 2.55 -49.59 15.75
C LEU A 13 1.43 -48.73 15.13
N THR A 14 0.96 -47.70 15.85
CA THR A 14 -0.02 -46.75 15.33
C THR A 14 0.66 -45.76 14.39
N PHE A 15 0.41 -45.89 13.10
CA PHE A 15 0.82 -44.93 12.08
C PHE A 15 -0.03 -43.66 12.21
N VAL A 16 0.50 -42.62 12.84
CA VAL A 16 -0.17 -41.31 12.96
C VAL A 16 -0.08 -40.63 11.60
N LEU A 17 -1.20 -40.64 10.87
CA LEU A 17 -1.35 -39.93 9.60
C LEU A 17 -1.43 -38.42 9.91
N SER A 18 -0.30 -37.73 9.90
CA SER A 18 -0.25 -36.27 10.07
C SER A 18 -0.94 -35.61 8.88
N THR A 19 -2.21 -35.25 9.04
CA THR A 19 -2.91 -34.38 8.10
C THR A 19 -2.31 -32.99 8.21
N SER A 20 -1.48 -32.61 7.24
CA SER A 20 -1.05 -31.22 7.09
C SER A 20 -2.28 -30.38 6.78
N PHE A 21 -2.70 -29.56 7.75
CA PHE A 21 -3.68 -28.52 7.51
C PHE A 21 -3.07 -27.52 6.52
N ILE A 22 -3.54 -27.54 5.28
CA ILE A 22 -3.27 -26.48 4.31
C ILE A 22 -4.05 -25.26 4.78
N ASN A 23 -3.38 -24.34 5.49
CA ASN A 23 -3.93 -23.01 5.74
C ASN A 23 -4.03 -22.32 4.38
N SER A 24 -5.25 -22.21 3.86
CA SER A 24 -5.52 -21.33 2.72
C SER A 24 -5.40 -19.90 3.24
N ASP A 25 -4.21 -19.30 3.08
CA ASP A 25 -3.97 -17.90 3.40
C ASP A 25 -4.82 -17.05 2.44
N THR A 26 -5.98 -16.60 2.93
CA THR A 26 -6.81 -15.64 2.21
C THR A 26 -6.04 -14.34 2.19
N ARG A 27 -5.26 -14.10 1.13
CA ARG A 27 -4.62 -12.79 0.91
C ARG A 27 -5.68 -11.72 1.08
N GLU A 28 -5.45 -10.82 2.04
CA GLU A 28 -6.40 -9.77 2.36
C GLU A 28 -6.57 -8.88 1.13
N THR A 29 -7.77 -8.92 0.53
CA THR A 29 -8.08 -8.21 -0.73
C THR A 29 -8.41 -6.74 -0.52
N THR A 30 -8.34 -6.26 0.72
CA THR A 30 -8.59 -4.87 1.11
C THR A 30 -7.28 -4.18 1.43
N ILE A 31 -7.09 -2.96 0.92
CA ILE A 31 -5.90 -2.17 1.24
C ILE A 31 -5.88 -1.80 2.73
N GLN A 32 -4.79 -2.17 3.40
CA GLN A 32 -4.46 -1.67 4.73
C GLN A 32 -3.78 -0.29 4.62
N TRP A 33 -4.57 0.75 4.86
CA TRP A 33 -4.08 2.13 4.89
C TRP A 33 -3.29 2.39 6.17
N MET A 34 -2.22 3.16 6.04
CA MET A 34 -1.41 3.62 7.16
C MET A 34 -1.21 5.14 7.13
N SER A 35 -0.80 5.69 8.27
CA SER A 35 -0.34 7.06 8.41
C SER A 35 1.02 7.25 7.73
N TRP A 36 1.39 8.52 7.51
CA TRP A 36 2.71 8.88 7.01
C TRP A 36 3.81 8.37 7.96
N GLU A 37 3.61 8.55 9.26
CA GLU A 37 4.58 8.16 10.30
C GLU A 37 4.79 6.64 10.32
N GLU A 38 3.73 5.85 10.23
CA GLU A 38 3.81 4.38 10.15
C GLU A 38 4.55 3.92 8.89
N ALA A 39 4.36 4.58 7.74
CA ALA A 39 5.11 4.26 6.53
C ALA A 39 6.60 4.57 6.67
N VAL A 40 6.94 5.71 7.31
CA VAL A 40 8.34 6.08 7.60
C VAL A 40 8.99 5.06 8.54
N GLU A 41 8.29 4.66 9.60
CA GLU A 41 8.77 3.64 10.55
C GLU A 41 8.96 2.28 9.87
N LYS A 42 7.98 1.83 9.07
CA LYS A 42 8.07 0.57 8.32
C LYS A 42 9.22 0.57 7.33
N ALA A 43 9.40 1.64 6.56
CA ALA A 43 10.50 1.74 5.61
C ALA A 43 11.88 1.72 6.30
N ALA A 44 11.97 2.25 7.52
CA ALA A 44 13.22 2.23 8.30
C ALA A 44 13.52 0.88 8.95
N THR A 45 12.51 0.03 9.16
CA THR A 45 12.62 -1.22 9.94
C THR A 45 12.52 -2.48 9.08
N ASP A 46 11.85 -2.42 7.94
CA ASP A 46 11.73 -3.55 7.01
C ASP A 46 13.07 -3.86 6.34
N LYS A 47 13.40 -5.15 6.23
CA LYS A 47 14.63 -5.61 5.57
C LYS A 47 14.70 -5.24 4.09
N ASN A 48 13.53 -5.25 3.44
CA ASN A 48 13.35 -4.93 2.03
C ASN A 48 12.22 -3.91 1.93
N PRO A 49 12.50 -2.61 2.11
CA PRO A 49 11.47 -1.59 2.11
C PRO A 49 10.76 -1.52 0.75
N LYS A 50 9.44 -1.33 0.80
CA LYS A 50 8.60 -1.10 -0.38
C LYS A 50 8.64 0.38 -0.79
N LYS A 51 8.21 0.66 -2.03
CA LYS A 51 7.93 2.04 -2.46
C LYS A 51 6.78 2.63 -1.64
N VAL A 52 6.63 3.95 -1.65
CA VAL A 52 5.53 4.60 -0.93
C VAL A 52 4.50 5.12 -1.93
N PHE A 53 3.24 4.78 -1.69
CA PHE A 53 2.09 5.33 -2.37
C PHE A 53 1.29 6.18 -1.39
N ILE A 54 0.86 7.37 -1.81
CA ILE A 54 0.08 8.28 -0.97
C ILE A 54 -1.19 8.65 -1.72
N ASP A 55 -2.35 8.36 -1.14
CA ASP A 55 -3.63 8.91 -1.56
C ASP A 55 -3.90 10.20 -0.77
N ILE A 56 -3.84 11.35 -1.45
CA ILE A 56 -4.16 12.64 -0.86
C ILE A 56 -5.61 12.98 -1.17
N TYR A 57 -6.42 13.06 -0.11
CA TYR A 57 -7.87 13.25 -0.19
C TYR A 57 -8.34 14.41 0.69
N THR A 58 -9.64 14.72 0.61
CA THR A 58 -10.36 15.49 1.62
C THR A 58 -11.75 14.89 1.85
N ASP A 59 -12.33 15.09 3.02
CA ASP A 59 -13.63 14.48 3.39
C ASP A 59 -14.80 14.89 2.48
N TRP A 60 -14.71 16.06 1.87
CA TRP A 60 -15.73 16.64 1.00
C TRP A 60 -15.52 16.29 -0.48
N CYS A 61 -14.38 15.71 -0.84
CA CYS A 61 -14.03 15.38 -2.21
C CYS A 61 -14.83 14.17 -2.71
N HIS A 62 -15.79 14.42 -3.62
CA HIS A 62 -16.60 13.36 -4.20
C HIS A 62 -15.75 12.35 -4.98
N TRP A 63 -14.84 12.83 -5.83
CA TRP A 63 -14.00 11.96 -6.68
C TRP A 63 -13.01 11.11 -5.88
N CYS A 64 -12.60 11.55 -4.69
CA CYS A 64 -11.79 10.76 -3.78
C CYS A 64 -12.58 9.53 -3.30
N LYS A 65 -13.84 9.71 -2.90
CA LYS A 65 -14.74 8.60 -2.50
C LYS A 65 -15.04 7.65 -3.66
N VAL A 66 -15.18 8.18 -4.88
CA VAL A 66 -15.33 7.37 -6.09
C VAL A 66 -14.07 6.55 -6.36
N MET A 67 -12.88 7.14 -6.19
CA MET A 67 -11.59 6.45 -6.34
C MET A 67 -11.41 5.34 -5.31
N ASP A 68 -11.71 5.61 -4.04
CA ASP A 68 -11.71 4.61 -2.96
C ASP A 68 -12.61 3.42 -3.34
N LYS A 69 -13.87 3.70 -3.70
CA LYS A 69 -14.87 2.67 -3.98
C LYS A 69 -14.56 1.84 -5.23
N ASN A 70 -14.14 2.48 -6.32
CA ASN A 70 -14.07 1.82 -7.61
C ASN A 70 -12.67 1.33 -7.97
N THR A 71 -11.63 2.00 -7.47
CA THR A 71 -10.25 1.76 -7.88
C THR A 71 -9.48 1.05 -6.79
N PHE A 72 -9.45 1.60 -5.57
CA PHE A 72 -8.68 1.00 -4.48
C PHE A 72 -9.35 -0.26 -3.90
N ASN A 73 -10.66 -0.39 -4.01
CA ASN A 73 -11.38 -1.64 -3.67
C ASN A 73 -11.44 -2.66 -4.82
N ASP A 74 -10.86 -2.38 -6.00
CA ASP A 74 -10.72 -3.42 -7.02
C ASP A 74 -9.71 -4.48 -6.51
N PRO A 75 -10.07 -5.78 -6.45
CA PRO A 75 -9.21 -6.79 -5.84
C PRO A 75 -7.84 -6.93 -6.51
N LYS A 76 -7.73 -6.68 -7.83
CA LYS A 76 -6.44 -6.75 -8.53
C LYS A 76 -5.57 -5.55 -8.15
N VAL A 77 -6.17 -4.36 -8.11
CA VAL A 77 -5.49 -3.14 -7.64
C VAL A 77 -5.03 -3.31 -6.21
N ALA A 78 -5.92 -3.70 -5.29
CA ALA A 78 -5.59 -3.86 -3.88
C ALA A 78 -4.47 -4.87 -3.65
N ALA A 79 -4.52 -6.03 -4.31
CA ALA A 79 -3.47 -7.05 -4.20
C ALA A 79 -2.11 -6.52 -4.68
N TYR A 80 -2.07 -5.91 -5.87
CA TYR A 80 -0.83 -5.36 -6.41
C TYR A 80 -0.28 -4.23 -5.53
N MET A 81 -1.13 -3.28 -5.15
CA MET A 81 -0.69 -2.13 -4.37
C MET A 81 -0.12 -2.52 -3.01
N GLN A 82 -0.75 -3.46 -2.30
CA GLN A 82 -0.24 -3.95 -1.02
C GLN A 82 1.06 -4.75 -1.16
N GLU A 83 1.24 -5.46 -2.28
CA GLU A 83 2.47 -6.21 -2.54
C GLU A 83 3.65 -5.25 -2.78
N HIS A 84 3.44 -4.18 -3.54
CA HIS A 84 4.51 -3.31 -4.04
C HIS A 84 4.73 -2.01 -3.26
N TYR A 85 3.75 -1.57 -2.44
CA TYR A 85 3.79 -0.25 -1.80
C TYR A 85 3.42 -0.28 -0.31
N TYR A 86 3.96 0.68 0.44
CA TYR A 86 3.35 1.18 1.67
C TYR A 86 2.23 2.16 1.31
N MET A 87 1.03 1.86 1.78
CA MET A 87 -0.21 2.54 1.36
C MET A 87 -0.60 3.63 2.36
N VAL A 88 -0.20 4.86 2.08
CA VAL A 88 -0.46 6.02 2.95
C VAL A 88 -1.76 6.71 2.54
N LYS A 89 -2.60 7.03 3.53
CA LYS A 89 -3.77 7.90 3.32
C LYS A 89 -3.55 9.22 4.04
N LEU A 90 -3.60 10.33 3.29
CA LEU A 90 -3.29 11.67 3.80
C LEU A 90 -4.45 12.63 3.54
N ASP A 91 -5.07 13.13 4.60
CA ASP A 91 -6.04 14.22 4.49
C ASP A 91 -5.29 15.54 4.23
N GLY A 92 -5.52 16.10 3.04
CA GLY A 92 -4.91 17.34 2.58
C GLY A 92 -5.36 18.59 3.36
N GLU A 93 -6.37 18.48 4.22
CA GLU A 93 -6.86 19.55 5.09
C GLU A 93 -6.73 19.20 6.59
N SER A 94 -6.00 18.13 6.92
CA SER A 94 -5.82 17.72 8.32
C SER A 94 -5.22 18.83 9.17
N LYS A 95 -5.64 18.91 10.43
CA LYS A 95 -5.08 19.82 11.44
C LYS A 95 -3.99 19.19 12.30
N ARG A 96 -3.69 17.91 12.10
CA ARG A 96 -2.61 17.23 12.82
C ARG A 96 -1.27 17.69 12.27
N ASP A 97 -0.32 17.99 13.15
CA ASP A 97 1.06 18.25 12.77
C ASP A 97 1.71 16.92 12.33
N ILE A 98 2.45 16.94 11.21
CA ILE A 98 3.22 15.79 10.72
C ILE A 98 4.69 16.16 10.69
N THR A 99 5.55 15.35 11.31
CA THR A 99 7.00 15.61 11.32
C THR A 99 7.74 14.61 10.45
N HIS A 100 8.60 15.13 9.57
CA HIS A 100 9.46 14.33 8.71
C HIS A 100 10.80 15.02 8.54
N ASN A 101 11.89 14.26 8.71
CA ASN A 101 13.27 14.74 8.56
C ASN A 101 13.56 16.05 9.32
N GLY A 102 13.10 16.14 10.58
CA GLY A 102 13.33 17.31 11.44
C GLY A 102 12.47 18.53 11.10
N LYS A 103 11.59 18.46 10.09
CA LYS A 103 10.62 19.50 9.76
C LYS A 103 9.22 19.08 10.18
N THR A 104 8.55 19.93 10.94
CA THR A 104 7.11 19.79 11.24
C THR A 104 6.30 20.57 10.21
N PHE A 105 5.42 19.86 9.52
CA PHE A 105 4.42 20.38 8.60
C PHE A 105 3.10 20.58 9.33
N LYS A 106 2.44 21.70 9.07
CA LYS A 106 1.25 22.12 9.80
C LYS A 106 0.09 22.44 8.87
N TYR A 107 -1.07 22.65 9.47
CA TYR A 107 -2.22 23.23 8.79
C TYR A 107 -2.05 24.73 8.57
N VAL A 108 -2.39 25.20 7.38
CA VAL A 108 -2.40 26.61 6.97
C VAL A 108 -3.83 27.04 6.69
N PRO A 109 -4.40 27.97 7.47
CA PRO A 109 -5.67 28.59 7.16
C PRO A 109 -5.60 29.32 5.81
N SER A 110 -6.53 29.01 4.91
CA SER A 110 -6.65 29.65 3.59
C SER A 110 -8.09 29.58 3.11
N GLY A 111 -8.69 30.73 2.85
CA GLY A 111 -10.12 30.84 2.55
C GLY A 111 -10.98 30.18 3.62
N ARG A 112 -11.89 29.29 3.20
CA ARG A 112 -12.86 28.63 4.11
C ARG A 112 -12.37 27.32 4.73
N ARG A 113 -11.32 26.68 4.18
CA ARG A 113 -10.93 25.31 4.54
C ARG A 113 -9.44 25.11 4.85
N GLY A 114 -8.54 25.94 4.30
CA GLY A 114 -7.09 25.77 4.47
C GLY A 114 -6.51 24.56 3.73
N TYR A 115 -5.26 24.23 4.06
CA TYR A 115 -4.56 23.04 3.56
C TYR A 115 -3.46 22.63 4.51
N HIS A 116 -3.01 21.38 4.43
CA HIS A 116 -1.86 20.87 5.17
C HIS A 116 -0.56 21.06 4.36
N GLU A 117 0.49 21.59 4.98
CA GLU A 117 1.76 21.93 4.29
C GLU A 117 2.42 20.72 3.63
N LEU A 118 2.34 19.54 4.25
CA LEU A 118 2.89 18.32 3.65
C LEU A 118 2.16 17.97 2.34
N ALA A 119 0.82 18.08 2.34
CA ALA A 119 0.02 17.81 1.16
C ALA A 119 0.33 18.82 0.05
N ALA A 120 0.47 20.10 0.39
CA ALA A 120 0.89 21.14 -0.55
C ALA A 120 2.30 20.87 -1.14
N ALA A 121 3.26 20.45 -0.31
CA ALA A 121 4.61 20.13 -0.77
C ALA A 121 4.62 18.93 -1.72
N LEU A 122 3.91 17.86 -1.37
CA LEU A 122 3.82 16.65 -2.19
C LEU A 122 3.10 16.89 -3.52
N MET A 123 2.05 17.72 -3.52
CA MET A 123 1.32 18.11 -4.74
C MET A 123 1.99 19.28 -5.50
N GLN A 124 3.19 19.70 -5.10
CA GLN A 124 3.94 20.78 -5.76
C GLN A 124 3.13 22.09 -5.87
N GLY A 125 2.36 22.41 -4.82
CA GLY A 125 1.51 23.59 -4.75
C GLY A 125 0.18 23.49 -5.51
N ARG A 126 -0.05 22.41 -6.27
CA ARG A 126 -1.31 22.20 -7.02
C ARG A 126 -2.32 21.43 -6.19
N LEU A 127 -3.02 22.13 -5.30
CA LEU A 127 -4.03 21.56 -4.40
C LEU A 127 -5.29 21.11 -5.16
N SER A 128 -5.21 19.95 -5.81
CA SER A 128 -6.31 19.30 -6.55
C SER A 128 -6.56 17.91 -5.98
N TYR A 129 -7.82 17.57 -5.69
CA TYR A 129 -8.17 16.30 -5.07
C TYR A 129 -9.09 15.44 -5.98
N PRO A 130 -8.92 14.11 -6.03
CA PRO A 130 -7.80 13.38 -5.43
C PRO A 130 -6.48 13.68 -6.15
N THR A 131 -5.36 13.51 -5.46
CA THR A 131 -4.03 13.40 -6.10
C THR A 131 -3.29 12.26 -5.41
N THR A 132 -2.71 11.37 -6.20
CA THR A 132 -1.86 10.30 -5.68
C THR A 132 -0.39 10.65 -5.86
N ILE A 133 0.46 10.19 -4.94
CA ILE A 133 1.91 10.41 -4.99
C ILE A 133 2.60 9.06 -5.02
N PHE A 134 3.53 8.90 -5.95
CA PHE A 134 4.45 7.76 -5.98
C PHE A 134 5.83 8.24 -5.53
N MET A 135 6.44 7.49 -4.60
CA MET A 135 7.78 7.76 -4.09
C MET A 135 8.63 6.50 -4.10
N SER A 136 9.95 6.66 -4.13
CA SER A 136 10.88 5.57 -3.90
C SER A 136 10.79 5.04 -2.46
N GLU A 137 11.46 3.92 -2.23
CA GLU A 137 11.67 3.29 -0.93
C GLU A 137 12.36 4.23 0.08
N LYS A 138 13.05 5.26 -0.43
CA LYS A 138 13.76 6.28 0.36
C LYS A 138 12.98 7.58 0.51
N PHE A 139 11.69 7.58 0.18
CA PHE A 139 10.85 8.79 0.17
C PHE A 139 11.36 9.87 -0.80
N GLU A 140 11.96 9.46 -1.93
CA GLU A 140 12.25 10.39 -3.03
C GLU A 140 11.01 10.48 -3.92
N MET A 141 10.60 11.70 -4.26
CA MET A 141 9.39 11.92 -5.06
C MET A 141 9.59 11.46 -6.51
N LEU A 142 8.77 10.50 -6.96
CA LEU A 142 8.76 10.03 -8.35
C LEU A 142 7.79 10.88 -9.19
N SER A 143 6.52 10.92 -8.81
CA SER A 143 5.53 11.76 -9.48
C SER A 143 4.26 11.97 -8.64
N PRO A 144 3.67 13.17 -8.65
CA PRO A 144 2.26 13.34 -8.37
C PRO A 144 1.41 12.94 -9.59
N VAL A 145 0.24 12.39 -9.35
CA VAL A 145 -0.75 11.99 -10.37
C VAL A 145 -2.11 12.55 -9.95
N PRO A 146 -2.52 13.69 -10.52
CA PRO A 146 -3.77 14.33 -10.14
C PRO A 146 -4.98 13.64 -10.77
N GLY A 147 -6.11 13.72 -10.07
CA GLY A 147 -7.42 13.33 -10.56
C GLY A 147 -7.73 11.84 -10.40
N TYR A 148 -9.02 11.54 -10.57
CA TYR A 148 -9.54 10.18 -10.51
C TYR A 148 -8.96 9.29 -11.62
N GLN A 149 -8.51 8.09 -11.25
CA GLN A 149 -8.07 7.05 -12.17
C GLN A 149 -8.98 5.83 -12.04
N LYS A 150 -9.49 5.32 -13.16
CA LYS A 150 -10.21 4.02 -13.21
C LYS A 150 -9.23 2.86 -12.93
N PRO A 151 -9.71 1.67 -12.52
CA PRO A 151 -8.86 0.51 -12.18
C PRO A 151 -7.74 0.21 -13.17
N ASP A 152 -8.06 0.02 -14.46
CA ASP A 152 -7.05 -0.36 -15.46
C ASP A 152 -6.00 0.72 -15.70
N ALA A 153 -6.45 1.98 -15.77
CA ALA A 153 -5.55 3.13 -15.93
C ALA A 153 -4.65 3.31 -14.70
N PHE A 154 -5.22 3.16 -13.50
CA PHE A 154 -4.47 3.23 -12.25
C PHE A 154 -3.44 2.11 -12.14
N MET A 155 -3.83 0.86 -12.45
CA MET A 155 -2.95 -0.31 -12.43
C MET A 155 -1.72 -0.09 -13.32
N LYS A 156 -1.91 0.49 -14.50
CA LYS A 156 -0.82 0.80 -15.41
C LYS A 156 0.16 1.82 -14.83
N ILE A 157 -0.34 2.88 -14.22
CA ILE A 157 0.48 3.89 -13.53
C ILE A 157 1.24 3.25 -12.36
N ALA A 158 0.54 2.44 -11.56
CA ALA A 158 1.13 1.73 -10.43
C ALA A 158 2.24 0.78 -10.87
N LYS A 159 2.09 0.08 -11.99
CA LYS A 159 3.15 -0.78 -12.54
C LYS A 159 4.34 0.00 -13.08
N TYR A 160 4.07 1.10 -13.78
CA TYR A 160 5.12 1.97 -14.31
C TYR A 160 6.13 2.42 -13.25
N PHE A 161 5.64 2.79 -12.06
CA PHE A 161 6.50 3.14 -10.93
C PHE A 161 6.97 1.92 -10.14
N GLY A 162 6.10 0.94 -9.90
CA GLY A 162 6.36 -0.19 -9.00
C GLY A 162 7.40 -1.17 -9.56
N GLU A 163 7.41 -1.32 -10.88
CA GLU A 163 8.34 -2.19 -11.61
C GLU A 163 9.56 -1.42 -12.14
N ASN A 164 9.75 -0.16 -11.71
CA ASN A 164 10.86 0.71 -12.13
C ASN A 164 10.95 0.99 -13.64
N ILE A 165 9.87 0.80 -14.40
CA ILE A 165 9.83 1.06 -15.85
C ILE A 165 10.20 2.51 -16.18
N TYR A 166 9.88 3.45 -15.27
CA TYR A 166 10.23 4.86 -15.39
C TYR A 166 11.73 5.17 -15.52
N LEU A 167 12.62 4.24 -15.13
CA LEU A 167 14.07 4.40 -15.26
C LEU A 167 14.55 4.25 -16.71
N GLU A 168 13.81 3.49 -17.51
CA GLU A 168 14.24 3.09 -18.86
C GLU A 168 13.34 3.67 -19.95
N LYS A 169 12.06 3.91 -19.63
CA LYS A 169 11.04 4.28 -20.61
C LYS A 169 10.23 5.48 -20.12
N LYS A 170 9.97 6.43 -21.02
CA LYS A 170 9.08 7.57 -20.73
C LYS A 170 7.63 7.10 -20.67
N TRP A 171 6.84 7.75 -19.81
CA TRP A 171 5.41 7.45 -19.66
C TRP A 171 4.65 7.44 -20.98
N ALA A 172 4.88 8.40 -21.88
CA ALA A 172 4.15 8.48 -23.15
C ALA A 172 4.38 7.26 -24.06
N ASP A 173 5.55 6.64 -23.98
CA ASP A 173 5.89 5.45 -24.77
C ASP A 173 5.29 4.20 -24.13
N TYR A 174 5.41 4.08 -22.80
CA TYR A 174 4.74 3.03 -22.04
C TYR A 174 3.21 3.09 -22.17
N ASP A 175 2.64 4.30 -22.20
CA ASP A 175 1.20 4.48 -22.31
C ASP A 175 0.64 4.00 -23.65
N ARG A 176 1.39 4.20 -24.72
CA ARG A 176 0.97 3.80 -26.06
C ARG A 176 1.05 2.30 -26.29
N GLU A 177 2.08 1.64 -25.78
CA GLU A 177 2.34 0.22 -26.00
C GLU A 177 1.38 -0.71 -25.25
N SER A 178 0.81 -0.25 -24.13
CA SER A 178 -0.08 -1.07 -23.32
C SER A 178 -1.58 -0.94 -23.70
N ARG A 179 -1.89 -0.24 -24.81
CA ARG A 179 -3.25 -0.14 -25.35
C ARG A 179 -3.50 -1.28 -26.32
#